data_AF-A0A4Q6CF80-F1
#
_entry.id   AF-A0A4Q6CF80-F1
#
_cell.length_a   1.000
_cell.length_b   1.000
_cell.length_c   1.000
_cell.angle_alpha   90.00
_cell.angle_beta   90.00
_cell.angle_gamma   90.00
#
_symmetry.space_group_name_H-M   'P 1'
#
loop_
_entity.id
_entity.type
_entity.pdbx_description
1 polymer ?
#
loop_
_entity_poly.entity_id
_entity_poly.type
_entity_poly.pdbx_seq_one_letter_code
_entity_poly.pdbx_strand_id
1 'polypeptide(L)' 'MDAGMHLPRDLIDSKIDALGSVLPALLVGATLAQGCAEFELLSAALLEECLPEDREHVWMRLAELSRKLGIPPA' A
#
# COMPACT_ATOMS: atom_id res chain seq x y z
N MET A 1 -28.08 4.67 0.29
CA MET A 1 -26.81 5.41 0.45
C MET A 1 -25.85 4.44 1.09
N ASP A 2 -25.07 3.73 0.28
CA ASP A 2 -23.91 3.02 0.80
C ASP A 2 -22.94 4.09 1.28
N ALA A 3 -22.90 4.32 2.60
CA ALA A 3 -21.76 5.00 3.18
C ALA A 3 -20.58 4.06 2.94
N GLY A 4 -19.82 4.31 1.85
CA GLY A 4 -18.56 3.63 1.63
C GLY A 4 -17.77 3.71 2.93
N MET A 5 -17.55 2.56 3.56
CA MET A 5 -16.88 2.51 4.86
C MET A 5 -15.41 2.80 4.62
N HIS A 6 -15.08 4.09 4.55
CA HIS A 6 -13.70 4.54 4.49
C HIS A 6 -13.00 4.18 5.80
N LEU A 7 -11.76 3.72 5.68
CA LEU A 7 -10.96 3.42 6.85
C LEU A 7 -10.43 4.71 7.48
N PRO A 8 -10.45 4.82 8.81
CA PRO A 8 -9.73 5.88 9.50
C PRO A 8 -8.22 5.70 9.30
N ARG A 9 -7.50 6.83 9.34
CA ARG A 9 -6.07 6.91 9.01
C ARG A 9 -5.18 5.95 9.80
N ASP A 10 -5.45 5.74 11.09
CA ASP A 10 -4.70 4.85 11.96
C ASP A 10 -4.79 3.37 11.52
N LEU A 11 -5.97 2.94 11.06
CA LEU A 11 -6.16 1.60 10.50
C LEU A 11 -5.44 1.45 9.16
N ILE A 12 -5.38 2.51 8.34
CA ILE A 12 -4.61 2.50 7.10
C ILE A 12 -3.11 2.39 7.39
N ASP A 13 -2.60 3.17 8.34
CA ASP A 13 -1.20 3.08 8.76
C ASP A 13 -0.85 1.67 9.27
N SER A 14 -1.73 1.07 10.08
CA SER A 14 -1.56 -0.31 10.53
C SER A 14 -1.56 -1.31 9.38
N LYS A 15 -2.38 -1.10 8.34
CA LYS A 15 -2.38 -1.96 7.14
C LYS A 15 -1.07 -1.81 6.34
N ILE A 16 -0.56 -0.60 6.18
CA ILE A 16 0.71 -0.36 5.49
C ILE A 16 1.87 -1.00 6.24
N ASP A 17 1.88 -0.91 7.58
CA ASP A 17 2.90 -1.57 8.41
C ASP A 17 2.83 -3.10 8.33
N ALA A 18 1.61 -3.66 8.29
CA ALA A 18 1.40 -5.08 8.05
C ALA A 18 1.90 -5.51 6.66
N LEU A 19 1.63 -4.72 5.61
CA LEU A 19 2.17 -4.95 4.28
C LEU A 19 3.71 -4.94 4.29
N GLY A 20 4.33 -3.99 4.98
CA GLY A 20 5.79 -3.93 5.12
C GLY A 20 6.40 -5.14 5.83
N SER A 21 5.62 -5.83 6.67
CA SER A 21 6.06 -7.06 7.36
C SER A 21 5.89 -8.31 6.50
N VAL A 22 4.86 -8.36 5.65
CA VAL A 22 4.47 -9.56 4.88
C VAL A 22 5.06 -9.57 3.47
N LEU A 23 5.07 -8.42 2.78
CA LEU A 23 5.51 -8.33 1.38
C LEU A 23 6.93 -8.85 1.14
N PRO A 24 7.96 -8.55 1.97
CA PRO A 24 9.30 -9.08 1.71
C PRO A 24 9.34 -10.60 1.58
N ALA A 25 8.54 -11.31 2.38
CA ALA A 25 8.45 -12.77 2.34
C ALA A 25 7.66 -13.27 1.11
N LEU A 26 6.57 -12.58 0.75
CA LEU A 26 5.77 -12.91 -0.44
C LEU A 26 6.54 -12.69 -1.75
N LEU A 27 7.46 -11.72 -1.76
CA LEU A 27 8.28 -11.39 -2.92
C LEU A 27 9.48 -12.32 -3.10
N VAL A 28 9.73 -13.25 -2.17
CA VAL A 28 10.81 -14.24 -2.33
C VAL A 28 10.53 -15.13 -3.53
N GLY A 29 11.42 -15.07 -4.53
CA GLY A 29 11.28 -15.83 -5.78
C GLY A 29 10.38 -15.15 -6.82
N ALA A 30 9.75 -14.02 -6.50
CA ALA A 30 9.07 -13.20 -7.48
C ALA A 30 10.08 -12.41 -8.33
N THR A 31 9.76 -12.21 -9.60
CA THR A 31 10.49 -11.23 -10.42
C THR A 31 10.16 -9.81 -9.95
N LEU A 32 11.05 -8.85 -10.24
CA LEU A 32 10.80 -7.44 -9.93
C LEU A 32 9.47 -6.96 -10.53
N ALA A 33 9.17 -7.35 -11.77
CA ALA A 33 7.92 -6.97 -12.44
C ALA A 33 6.67 -7.48 -11.71
N GLN A 34 6.70 -8.72 -11.20
CA GLN A 34 5.61 -9.27 -10.39
C GLN A 34 5.48 -8.53 -9.07
N GLY A 35 6.60 -8.21 -8.43
CA GLY A 35 6.60 -7.44 -7.19
C GLY A 35 6.02 -6.03 -7.36
N CYS A 36 6.38 -5.35 -8.46
CA CYS A 36 5.79 -4.05 -8.79
C CYS A 36 4.27 -4.15 -9.01
N ALA A 37 3.82 -5.13 -9.80
CA ALA A 37 2.40 -5.31 -10.09
C ALA A 37 1.57 -5.60 -8.83
N GLU A 38 2.07 -6.48 -7.95
CA GLU A 38 1.41 -6.79 -6.68
C GLU A 38 1.35 -5.54 -5.77
N PHE A 39 2.46 -4.81 -5.66
CA PHE A 39 2.51 -3.60 -4.86
C PHE A 39 1.58 -2.50 -5.38
N GLU A 40 1.48 -2.34 -6.70
CA GLU A 40 0.58 -1.38 -7.36
C GLU A 40 -0.89 -1.70 -7.07
N LEU A 41 -1.30 -2.97 -7.19
CA LEU A 41 -2.66 -3.42 -6.87
C LEU A 41 -3.04 -3.15 -5.41
N LEU A 42 -2.14 -3.48 -4.47
CA LEU A 42 -2.35 -3.25 -3.04
C LEU A 42 -2.41 -1.75 -2.70
N SER A 43 -1.56 -0.95 -3.36
CA SER A 43 -1.54 0.50 -3.21
C SER A 43 -2.84 1.14 -3.70
N ALA A 44 -3.35 0.71 -4.86
CA ALA A 44 -4.61 1.19 -5.41
C ALA A 44 -5.79 0.87 -4.48
N ALA A 45 -5.86 -0.38 -3.97
CA ALA A 45 -6.91 -0.78 -3.03
C ALA A 45 -6.90 0.06 -1.75
N LEU A 46 -5.72 0.32 -1.17
CA LEU A 46 -5.61 1.18 0.01
C LEU A 46 -6.02 2.63 -0.25
N LEU A 47 -5.70 3.17 -1.42
CA LEU A 47 -6.08 4.52 -1.82
C LEU A 47 -7.58 4.66 -2.10
N GLU A 48 -8.26 3.58 -2.52
CA GLU A 48 -9.72 3.53 -2.65
C GLU A 48 -10.41 3.46 -1.29
N GLU A 49 -9.83 2.74 -0.33
CA GLU A 49 -10.35 2.61 1.04
C GLU A 49 -10.13 3.87 1.90
N CYS A 50 -9.23 4.78 1.49
CA CYS A 50 -8.90 5.98 2.26
C CYS A 50 -9.83 7.18 1.97
N LEU A 51 -9.95 8.06 2.97
CA LEU A 51 -10.61 9.36 2.78
C LEU A 51 -9.78 10.26 1.84
N PRO A 52 -10.42 11.12 1.04
CA PRO A 52 -9.72 12.03 0.13
C PRO A 52 -8.64 12.89 0.81
N GLU A 53 -8.89 13.37 2.02
CA GLU A 53 -7.95 14.17 2.82
C GLU A 53 -6.72 13.39 3.29
N ASP A 54 -6.80 12.07 3.39
CA ASP A 54 -5.71 11.21 3.84
C ASP A 54 -4.86 10.67 2.68
N ARG A 55 -5.30 10.83 1.42
CA ARG A 55 -4.62 10.27 0.23
C ARG A 55 -3.15 10.67 0.11
N GLU A 56 -2.82 11.92 0.40
CA GLU A 56 -1.44 12.40 0.34
C GLU A 56 -0.56 11.67 1.38
N HIS A 57 -1.06 11.52 2.61
CA HIS A 57 -0.37 10.78 3.67
C HIS A 57 -0.19 9.31 3.29
N VAL A 58 -1.26 8.65 2.82
CA VAL A 58 -1.23 7.25 2.39
C VAL A 58 -0.23 7.06 1.24
N TRP A 59 -0.23 7.96 0.26
CA TRP A 59 0.72 7.92 -0.85
C TRP A 59 2.18 8.06 -0.38
N MET A 60 2.46 8.99 0.54
CA MET A 60 3.81 9.13 1.12
C MET A 60 4.26 7.87 1.85
N ARG A 61 3.37 7.24 2.63
CA ARG A 61 3.67 5.99 3.36
C ARG A 61 3.92 4.82 2.41
N LEU A 62 3.12 4.70 1.35
CA LEU A 62 3.33 3.70 0.30
C LEU A 62 4.65 3.95 -0.46
N ALA A 63 5.00 5.19 -0.77
CA ALA A 63 6.27 5.53 -1.40
C ALA A 63 7.49 5.22 -0.50
N GLU A 64 7.37 5.38 0.82
CA GLU A 64 8.38 4.92 1.78
C GLU A 64 8.51 3.39 1.77
N LEU A 65 7.39 2.68 1.78
CA LEU A 65 7.38 1.21 1.74
C LEU A 65 7.98 0.67 0.43
N SER A 66 7.56 1.21 -0.72
CA SER A 66 8.10 0.87 -2.04
C SER A 66 9.64 0.97 -2.07
N ARG A 67 10.20 2.06 -1.56
CA ARG A 67 11.66 2.25 -1.43
C ARG A 67 12.31 1.21 -0.52
N LYS A 68 11.70 0.87 0.62
CA LYS A 68 12.21 -0.18 1.53
C LYS A 68 12.23 -1.56 0.87
N LEU A 69 11.28 -1.83 -0.01
CA LEU A 69 11.17 -3.08 -0.76
C LEU A 69 12.07 -3.13 -2.01
N GLY A 70 12.74 -2.02 -2.37
CA GLY A 70 13.48 -1.91 -3.62
C GLY A 70 12.58 -1.90 -4.86
N ILE A 71 11.29 -1.60 -4.67
CA ILE A 71 10.31 -1.44 -5.75
C ILE A 71 10.40 0.01 -6.24
N PRO A 72 10.52 0.26 -7.55
CA PRO A 72 10.42 1.62 -8.07
C PRO A 72 8.99 2.14 -7.89
N PRO A 73 8.81 3.43 -7.58
CA PRO A 73 7.48 4.05 -7.65
C PRO A 73 6.92 3.93 -9.07
N ALA A 74 5.65 3.55 -9.18
CA ALA A 74 4.91 3.53 -10.45
C ALA A 74 4.69 4.94 -10.99
#